data_AF-A0A109L071-F1
#
_entry.id   AF-A0A109L071-F1
#
_cell.length_a   1.000
_cell.length_b   1.000
_cell.length_c   1.000
_cell.angle_alpha   90.00
_cell.angle_beta   90.00
_cell.angle_gamma   90.00
#
_symmetry.space_group_name_H-M   'P 1'
#
loop_
_entity.id
_entity.type
_entity.pdbx_description
1 polymer ?
#
loop_
_entity_poly.entity_id
_entity_poly.type
_entity_poly.pdbx_seq_one_letter_code
_entity_poly.pdbx_strand_id
1 'polypeptide(L)'
;MRPETPRGIRNFNPGNIRHAQGVRWQGMAAAQTDSAFVQFTAPRWGIRAIARVLITYQDKRLAKDGSRIDTVREFVERWAPPSENDTNAYAASVARALGLHPDHEGVDVYDFDVMRTLVAAIIRHENGPGPLPDGQWYGDAIMADGLALAGIERGAKHGVAA
;
A
#
# COMPACT_ATOMS: atom_id res chain seq x y z
N MET A 1 -5.66 25.15 -13.75
CA MET A 1 -5.86 25.02 -12.28
C MET A 1 -4.95 23.87 -11.84
N ARG A 2 -3.95 24.09 -10.97
CA ARG A 2 -3.22 22.95 -10.38
C ARG A 2 -4.25 22.18 -9.54
N PRO A 3 -4.35 20.85 -9.65
CA PRO A 3 -5.27 20.11 -8.79
C PRO A 3 -4.91 20.39 -7.33
N GLU A 4 -5.92 20.73 -6.54
CA GLU A 4 -5.80 20.80 -5.10
C GLU A 4 -5.23 19.46 -4.61
N THR A 5 -4.21 19.50 -3.74
CA THR A 5 -3.55 18.29 -3.22
C THR A 5 -4.60 17.29 -2.72
N PRO A 6 -4.63 16.03 -3.19
CA PRO A 6 -5.68 15.07 -2.82
C PRO A 6 -5.81 14.86 -1.31
N ARG A 7 -7.03 14.54 -0.84
CA ARG A 7 -7.33 14.33 0.58
C ARG A 7 -6.37 13.36 1.26
N GLY A 8 -6.06 12.21 0.65
CA GLY A 8 -5.15 11.23 1.23
C GLY A 8 -3.75 11.80 1.48
N ILE A 9 -3.26 12.63 0.55
CA ILE A 9 -1.98 13.33 0.70
C ILE A 9 -2.05 14.38 1.82
N ARG A 10 -3.12 15.18 1.90
CA ARG A 10 -3.31 16.18 2.98
C ARG A 10 -3.42 15.53 4.35
N ASN A 11 -4.06 14.37 4.45
CA ASN A 11 -4.24 13.61 5.69
C ASN A 11 -2.99 12.80 6.08
N PHE A 12 -1.91 12.85 5.29
CA PHE A 12 -0.77 11.93 5.40
C PHE A 12 -1.17 10.45 5.44
N ASN A 13 -2.31 10.15 4.80
CA ASN A 13 -2.91 8.83 4.68
C ASN A 13 -3.11 8.53 3.18
N PRO A 14 -2.02 8.28 2.45
CA PRO A 14 -2.08 8.19 1.00
C PRO A 14 -2.77 6.90 0.52
N GLY A 15 -3.11 5.98 1.43
CA GLY A 15 -3.92 4.80 1.13
C GLY A 15 -5.42 4.98 1.42
N ASN A 16 -5.87 6.18 1.81
CA ASN A 16 -7.25 6.43 2.24
C ASN A 16 -7.74 5.39 3.27
N ILE A 17 -6.92 5.02 4.25
CA ILE A 17 -7.28 4.05 5.29
C ILE A 17 -8.35 4.66 6.19
N ARG A 18 -9.48 3.96 6.32
CA ARG A 18 -10.62 4.38 7.14
C ARG A 18 -10.37 4.14 8.62
N HIS A 19 -11.09 4.88 9.47
CA HIS A 19 -11.17 4.55 10.88
C HIS A 19 -11.77 3.15 11.07
N ALA A 20 -11.26 2.41 12.03
CA ALA A 20 -11.78 1.11 12.43
C ALA A 20 -11.86 1.04 13.96
N GLN A 21 -12.96 0.50 14.48
CA GLN A 21 -13.20 0.43 15.92
C GLN A 21 -12.09 -0.38 16.61
N GLY A 22 -11.51 0.21 17.66
CA GLY A 22 -10.45 -0.41 18.45
C GLY A 22 -9.07 -0.44 17.79
N VAL A 23 -8.92 0.06 16.56
CA VAL A 23 -7.63 0.11 15.86
C VAL A 23 -6.92 1.43 16.17
N ARG A 24 -5.69 1.33 16.66
CA ARG A 24 -4.80 2.48 16.87
C ARG A 24 -3.57 2.34 15.99
N TRP A 25 -3.19 3.43 15.34
CA TRP A 25 -1.98 3.49 14.52
C TRP A 25 -0.88 4.29 15.22
N GLN A 26 0.37 3.83 15.10
CA GLN A 26 1.52 4.67 15.39
C GLN A 26 1.56 5.85 14.43
N GLY A 27 1.84 7.04 14.95
CA GLY A 27 1.84 8.28 14.18
C GLY A 27 0.46 8.82 13.80
N MET A 28 -0.63 8.25 14.33
CA MET A 28 -1.97 8.84 14.23
C MET A 28 -1.97 10.22 14.90
N ALA A 29 -2.53 11.23 14.23
CA ALA A 29 -2.66 12.58 14.78
C ALA A 29 -3.65 12.59 15.95
N ALA A 30 -3.42 13.43 16.96
CA ALA A 30 -4.32 13.54 18.11
C ALA A 30 -5.68 14.15 17.71
N ALA A 31 -5.66 15.16 16.85
CA ALA A 31 -6.86 15.70 16.23
C ALA A 31 -7.19 14.93 14.95
N GLN A 32 -8.41 14.41 14.86
CA GLN A 32 -8.97 13.75 13.67
C GLN A 32 -10.14 14.60 13.17
N THR A 33 -9.86 15.54 12.27
CA THR A 33 -10.85 16.40 11.62
C THR A 33 -11.57 15.70 10.45
N ASP A 34 -11.03 14.59 9.95
CA ASP A 34 -11.68 13.73 8.97
C ASP A 34 -12.40 12.58 9.69
N SER A 35 -13.73 12.52 9.57
CA SER A 35 -14.55 11.54 10.28
C SER A 35 -14.50 10.14 9.66
N ALA A 36 -14.11 10.02 8.39
CA ALA A 36 -14.10 8.75 7.67
C ALA A 36 -12.69 8.14 7.61
N PHE A 37 -11.65 8.96 7.48
CA PHE A 37 -10.29 8.53 7.22
C PHE A 37 -9.33 8.92 8.34
N VAL A 38 -8.37 8.04 8.62
CA VAL A 38 -7.32 8.31 9.60
C VAL A 38 -6.44 9.46 9.10
N GLN A 39 -6.05 10.36 9.99
CA GLN A 39 -5.04 11.37 9.76
C GLN A 39 -3.77 11.04 10.54
N PHE A 40 -2.63 11.10 9.87
CA PHE A 40 -1.33 10.86 10.46
C PHE A 40 -0.58 12.17 10.69
N THR A 41 0.49 12.13 11.48
CA THR A 41 1.36 13.29 11.74
C THR A 41 2.44 13.50 10.67
N ALA A 42 2.70 12.48 9.84
CA ALA A 42 3.68 12.54 8.75
C ALA A 42 3.41 11.44 7.70
N PRO A 43 3.80 11.64 6.42
CA PRO A 43 3.55 10.68 5.33
C PRO A 43 4.07 9.25 5.58
N ARG A 44 5.24 9.13 6.22
CA ARG A 44 5.84 7.82 6.54
C ARG A 44 4.91 6.91 7.36
N TRP A 45 4.06 7.50 8.19
CA TRP A 45 3.11 6.73 9.01
C TRP A 45 1.95 6.18 8.19
N GLY A 46 1.47 6.94 7.20
CA GLY A 46 0.48 6.46 6.24
C GLY A 46 1.04 5.36 5.33
N ILE A 47 2.28 5.52 4.86
CA ILE A 47 3.00 4.48 4.08
C ILE A 47 3.16 3.20 4.90
N ARG A 48 3.61 3.33 6.15
CA ARG A 48 3.67 2.22 7.12
C ARG A 48 2.30 1.55 7.28
N ALA A 49 1.23 2.33 7.39
CA ALA A 49 -0.11 1.79 7.58
C ALA A 49 -0.56 0.93 6.39
N ILE A 50 -0.28 1.36 5.15
CA ILE A 50 -0.52 0.55 3.94
C ILE A 50 0.28 -0.76 4.03
N ALA A 51 1.58 -0.69 4.33
CA ALA A 51 2.43 -1.87 4.43
C ALA A 51 1.91 -2.87 5.47
N ARG A 52 1.46 -2.39 6.65
CA ARG A 52 0.87 -3.24 7.69
C ARG A 52 -0.44 -3.89 7.28
N VAL A 53 -1.26 -3.22 6.45
CA VAL A 53 -2.47 -3.82 5.88
C VAL A 53 -2.10 -4.94 4.91
N LEU A 54 -1.14 -4.72 4.02
CA LEU A 54 -0.67 -5.73 3.05
C LEU A 54 -0.06 -6.95 3.75
N ILE A 55 0.77 -6.75 4.78
CA ILE A 55 1.27 -7.82 5.64
C ILE A 55 0.11 -8.60 6.27
N THR A 56 -0.92 -7.90 6.76
CA THR A 56 -2.10 -8.56 7.34
C THR A 56 -2.86 -9.37 6.30
N TYR A 57 -2.91 -8.93 5.05
CA TYR A 57 -3.53 -9.69 3.96
C TYR A 57 -2.79 -11.01 3.74
N GLN A 58 -1.48 -10.95 3.56
CA GLN A 58 -0.66 -12.15 3.35
C GLN A 58 -0.70 -13.12 4.55
N ASP A 59 -0.55 -12.59 5.76
CA ASP A 59 -0.33 -13.42 6.95
C ASP A 59 -1.61 -13.98 7.58
N LYS A 60 -2.76 -13.33 7.34
CA LYS A 60 -3.98 -13.56 8.13
C LYS A 60 -5.25 -13.70 7.31
N ARG A 61 -5.22 -13.44 6.00
CA ARG A 61 -6.41 -13.46 5.15
C ARG A 61 -6.25 -14.50 4.04
N LEU A 62 -7.39 -14.88 3.48
CA LEU A 62 -7.48 -15.79 2.35
C LEU A 62 -7.95 -15.03 1.12
N ALA A 63 -7.51 -15.50 -0.04
CA ALA A 63 -8.02 -15.13 -1.34
C ALA A 63 -9.47 -15.61 -1.51
N LYS A 64 -10.10 -15.22 -2.62
CA LYS A 64 -11.52 -15.54 -2.89
C LYS A 64 -11.77 -17.04 -3.07
N ASP A 65 -10.80 -17.76 -3.58
CA ASP A 65 -10.82 -19.22 -3.77
C ASP A 65 -10.47 -20.00 -2.49
N GLY A 66 -10.18 -19.31 -1.39
CA GLY A 66 -9.79 -19.90 -0.11
C GLY A 66 -8.30 -20.18 0.02
N SER A 67 -7.48 -19.87 -0.99
CA SER A 67 -6.02 -19.98 -0.93
C SER A 67 -5.40 -18.81 -0.14
N ARG A 68 -4.07 -18.84 0.04
CA ARG A 68 -3.34 -17.72 0.64
C ARG A 68 -3.24 -16.58 -0.37
N ILE A 69 -3.14 -15.35 0.13
CA ILE A 69 -2.88 -14.20 -0.74
C ILE A 69 -1.39 -14.17 -1.04
N ASP A 70 -1.01 -14.57 -2.24
CA ASP A 70 0.39 -14.59 -2.71
C ASP A 70 0.56 -14.24 -4.20
N THR A 71 -0.47 -13.67 -4.82
CA THR A 71 -0.39 -13.07 -6.17
C THR A 71 -0.69 -11.57 -6.15
N VAL A 72 -0.19 -10.84 -7.14
CA VAL A 72 -0.48 -9.40 -7.29
C VAL A 72 -1.99 -9.15 -7.42
N ARG A 73 -2.69 -10.01 -8.17
CA ARG A 73 -4.14 -9.91 -8.34
C ARG A 73 -4.88 -9.97 -7.01
N GLU A 74 -4.55 -10.92 -6.14
CA GLU A 74 -5.26 -11.10 -4.88
C GLU A 74 -5.03 -9.92 -3.92
N PHE A 75 -3.81 -9.39 -3.85
CA PHE A 75 -3.55 -8.16 -3.07
C PHE A 75 -4.38 -6.98 -3.58
N VAL A 76 -4.41 -6.79 -4.91
CA VAL A 76 -5.16 -5.71 -5.55
C VAL A 76 -6.67 -5.86 -5.35
N GLU A 77 -7.22 -7.05 -5.61
CA GLU A 77 -8.66 -7.29 -5.47
C GLU A 77 -9.15 -7.14 -4.03
N ARG A 78 -8.29 -7.46 -3.05
CA ARG A 78 -8.62 -7.27 -1.64
C ARG A 78 -8.54 -5.81 -1.22
N TRP A 79 -7.61 -5.04 -1.80
CA TRP A 79 -7.49 -3.61 -1.54
C TRP A 79 -8.63 -2.81 -2.18
N ALA A 80 -8.90 -3.06 -3.46
CA ALA A 80 -9.85 -2.33 -4.29
C ALA A 80 -10.80 -3.32 -4.99
N PRO A 81 -11.92 -3.74 -4.36
CA PRO A 81 -12.83 -4.72 -4.95
C PRO A 81 -13.41 -4.27 -6.31
N PRO A 82 -13.78 -5.23 -7.19
CA PRO A 82 -14.16 -4.96 -8.58
C PRO A 82 -15.52 -4.28 -8.78
N SER A 83 -16.31 -4.10 -7.71
CA SER A 83 -17.62 -3.43 -7.80
C SER A 83 -17.51 -1.99 -8.30
N GLU A 84 -16.36 -1.34 -8.07
CA GLU A 84 -16.11 0.06 -8.41
C GLU A 84 -14.81 0.26 -9.21
N ASN A 85 -14.04 -0.82 -9.45
CA ASN A 85 -12.68 -0.74 -9.98
C ASN A 85 -12.43 -1.75 -11.09
N ASP A 86 -11.66 -1.35 -12.10
CA ASP A 86 -11.05 -2.30 -13.04
C ASP A 86 -9.83 -2.95 -12.39
N THR A 87 -10.09 -3.94 -11.52
CA THR A 87 -9.04 -4.70 -10.81
C THR A 87 -8.10 -5.43 -11.74
N ASN A 88 -8.56 -5.81 -12.94
CA ASN A 88 -7.73 -6.47 -13.94
C ASN A 88 -6.66 -5.52 -14.48
N ALA A 89 -7.08 -4.33 -14.92
CA ALA A 89 -6.14 -3.31 -15.39
C ALA A 89 -5.18 -2.88 -14.28
N TYR A 90 -5.68 -2.75 -13.04
CA TYR A 90 -4.87 -2.39 -11.90
C TYR A 90 -3.82 -3.46 -11.59
N ALA A 91 -4.21 -4.72 -11.42
CA ALA A 91 -3.29 -5.84 -11.16
C ALA A 91 -2.26 -6.01 -12.29
N ALA A 92 -2.68 -5.88 -13.56
CA ALA A 92 -1.78 -5.93 -14.70
C ALA A 92 -0.73 -4.80 -14.69
N SER A 93 -1.14 -3.59 -14.28
CA SER A 93 -0.22 -2.47 -14.14
C SER A 93 0.81 -2.69 -13.04
N VAL A 94 0.38 -3.18 -11.87
CA VAL A 94 1.28 -3.45 -10.74
C VAL A 94 2.23 -4.62 -11.05
N ALA A 95 1.71 -5.71 -11.62
CA ALA A 95 2.52 -6.88 -11.95
C ALA A 95 3.59 -6.56 -13.00
N ARG A 96 3.25 -5.73 -14.00
CA ARG A 96 4.24 -5.23 -14.98
C ARG A 96 5.35 -4.42 -14.34
N ALA A 97 5.05 -3.62 -13.33
CA ALA A 97 6.09 -2.88 -12.59
C ALA A 97 7.03 -3.79 -11.80
N LEU A 98 6.56 -4.99 -11.43
CA LEU A 98 7.35 -6.05 -10.79
C LEU A 98 8.01 -7.01 -11.78
N GLY A 99 7.72 -6.91 -13.08
CA GLY A 99 8.19 -7.88 -14.07
C GLY A 99 7.53 -9.26 -13.95
N LEU A 100 6.33 -9.33 -13.37
CA LEU A 100 5.59 -10.57 -13.10
C LEU A 100 4.29 -10.64 -13.91
N HIS A 101 3.73 -11.85 -14.03
CA HIS A 101 2.33 -12.04 -14.39
C HIS A 101 1.43 -11.70 -13.18
N PRO A 102 0.21 -11.14 -13.36
CA PRO A 102 -0.69 -10.83 -12.24
C PRO A 102 -1.01 -12.02 -11.34
N ASP A 103 -1.05 -13.21 -11.94
CA ASP A 103 -1.34 -14.50 -11.30
C ASP A 103 -0.06 -15.30 -11.00
N HIS A 104 1.12 -14.66 -10.98
CA HIS A 104 2.34 -15.29 -10.50
C HIS A 104 2.22 -15.54 -8.99
N GLU A 105 2.26 -16.81 -8.58
CA GLU A 105 2.26 -17.24 -7.18
C GLU A 105 3.62 -16.97 -6.51
N GLY A 106 3.59 -16.80 -5.18
CA GLY A 106 4.81 -16.63 -4.37
C GLY A 106 5.30 -15.20 -4.24
N VAL A 107 4.46 -14.21 -4.51
CA VAL A 107 4.74 -12.80 -4.18
C VAL A 107 4.83 -12.64 -2.67
N ASP A 108 5.98 -12.16 -2.18
CA ASP A 108 6.24 -11.95 -0.75
C ASP A 108 6.28 -10.44 -0.43
N VAL A 109 5.35 -9.96 0.42
CA VAL A 109 5.35 -8.54 0.82
C VAL A 109 6.42 -8.22 1.87
N TYR A 110 7.13 -9.22 2.38
CA TYR A 110 8.33 -8.97 3.17
C TYR A 110 9.54 -8.61 2.30
N ASP A 111 9.49 -8.85 0.98
CA ASP A 111 10.46 -8.30 0.04
C ASP A 111 10.24 -6.79 -0.15
N PHE A 112 11.32 -6.02 0.01
CA PHE A 112 11.27 -4.56 -0.03
C PHE A 112 10.77 -4.03 -1.38
N ASP A 113 11.25 -4.57 -2.49
CA ASP A 113 10.93 -4.04 -3.82
C ASP A 113 9.50 -4.41 -4.21
N VAL A 114 9.03 -5.60 -3.81
CA VAL A 114 7.60 -5.99 -3.90
C VAL A 114 6.73 -5.01 -3.12
N MET A 115 6.98 -4.84 -1.82
CA MET A 115 6.18 -3.98 -0.95
C MET A 115 6.18 -2.53 -1.45
N ARG A 116 7.36 -1.98 -1.80
CA ARG A 116 7.48 -0.62 -2.32
C ARG A 116 6.65 -0.41 -3.57
N THR A 117 6.66 -1.36 -4.50
CA THR A 117 5.92 -1.26 -5.76
C THR A 117 4.41 -1.33 -5.52
N LEU A 118 3.94 -2.25 -4.67
CA LEU A 118 2.53 -2.35 -4.28
C LEU A 118 2.06 -1.05 -3.61
N VAL A 119 2.80 -0.53 -2.63
CA VAL A 119 2.45 0.69 -1.91
C VAL A 119 2.43 1.89 -2.85
N ALA A 120 3.43 2.05 -3.72
CA ALA A 120 3.47 3.13 -4.70
C ALA A 120 2.25 3.08 -5.65
N ALA A 121 1.88 1.88 -6.09
CA ALA A 121 0.72 1.68 -6.96
C ALA A 121 -0.60 2.03 -6.25
N ILE A 122 -0.77 1.62 -4.99
CA ILE A 122 -1.91 2.00 -4.14
C ILE A 122 -2.01 3.51 -4.01
N ILE A 123 -0.92 4.18 -3.65
CA ILE A 123 -0.91 5.63 -3.45
C ILE A 123 -1.32 6.37 -4.73
N ARG A 124 -0.80 5.94 -5.88
CA ARG A 124 -1.15 6.51 -7.18
C ARG A 124 -2.62 6.22 -7.56
N HIS A 125 -3.11 5.03 -7.28
CA HIS A 125 -4.51 4.67 -7.55
C HIS A 125 -5.47 5.55 -6.73
N GLU A 126 -5.19 5.70 -5.44
CA GLU A 126 -6.03 6.43 -4.48
C GLU A 126 -6.02 7.96 -4.66
N ASN A 127 -4.92 8.52 -5.18
CA ASN A 127 -4.72 9.98 -5.23
C ASN A 127 -4.48 10.51 -6.65
N GLY A 128 -4.50 9.64 -7.66
CA GLY A 128 -4.06 9.99 -9.01
C GLY A 128 -2.55 10.22 -9.12
N PRO A 129 -2.06 10.68 -10.29
CA PRO A 129 -0.64 10.92 -10.50
C PRO A 129 -0.11 12.07 -9.62
N GLY A 130 1.00 11.81 -8.93
CA GLY A 130 1.72 12.80 -8.14
C GLY A 130 2.69 13.66 -8.96
N PRO A 131 3.37 14.61 -8.31
CA PRO A 131 4.23 15.61 -8.97
C PRO A 131 5.63 15.09 -9.33
N LEU A 132 6.03 13.91 -8.85
CA LEU A 132 7.35 13.34 -9.14
C LEU A 132 7.36 12.62 -10.49
N PRO A 133 8.55 12.28 -11.04
CA PRO A 133 8.67 11.42 -12.20
C PRO A 133 7.84 10.13 -12.06
N ASP A 134 7.35 9.63 -13.18
CA ASP A 134 6.45 8.47 -13.25
C ASP A 134 5.15 8.63 -12.45
N GLY A 135 4.78 9.87 -12.12
CA GLY A 135 3.54 10.24 -11.44
C GLY A 135 3.49 9.76 -9.98
N GLN A 136 4.63 9.69 -9.30
CA GLN A 136 4.72 9.31 -7.90
C GLN A 136 4.46 10.49 -6.95
N TRP A 137 3.97 10.20 -5.75
CA TRP A 137 3.74 11.21 -4.69
C TRP A 137 4.90 11.36 -3.72
N TYR A 138 5.66 10.30 -3.48
CA TYR A 138 6.75 10.29 -2.51
C TYR A 138 8.03 9.76 -3.13
N GLY A 139 9.14 10.40 -2.79
CA GLY A 139 10.47 9.97 -3.20
C GLY A 139 10.94 8.75 -2.41
N ASP A 140 12.06 8.18 -2.87
CA ASP A 140 12.58 6.92 -2.34
C ASP A 140 12.82 6.93 -0.83
N ALA A 141 13.38 8.02 -0.30
CA ALA A 141 13.67 8.16 1.13
C ALA A 141 12.41 8.04 2.00
N ILE A 142 11.33 8.75 1.65
CA ILE A 142 10.08 8.72 2.43
C ILE A 142 9.41 7.34 2.32
N MET A 143 9.46 6.72 1.14
CA MET A 143 8.96 5.37 0.94
C MET A 143 9.73 4.37 1.82
N ALA A 144 11.06 4.37 1.73
CA ALA A 144 11.91 3.49 2.52
C ALA A 144 11.71 3.68 4.03
N ASP A 145 11.64 4.92 4.51
CA ASP A 145 11.38 5.22 5.93
C ASP A 145 10.05 4.64 6.41
N GLY A 146 8.98 4.78 5.63
CA GLY A 146 7.67 4.25 5.98
C GLY A 146 7.64 2.71 6.00
N LEU A 147 8.32 2.08 5.05
CA LEU A 147 8.45 0.63 4.97
C LEU A 147 9.28 0.05 6.13
N ALA A 148 10.39 0.70 6.47
CA ALA A 148 11.25 0.30 7.59
C ALA A 148 10.47 0.31 8.92
N LEU A 149 9.58 1.29 9.13
CA LEU A 149 8.69 1.34 10.31
C LEU A 149 7.66 0.19 10.37
N ALA A 150 7.48 -0.56 9.29
CA ALA A 150 6.69 -1.79 9.25
C ALA A 150 7.54 -3.07 9.36
N GLY A 151 8.87 -2.92 9.48
CA GLY A 151 9.84 -4.03 9.49
C GLY A 151 10.29 -4.47 8.10
N ILE A 152 10.03 -3.68 7.05
CA ILE A 152 10.40 -3.99 5.68
C ILE A 152 11.65 -3.17 5.32
N GLU A 153 12.79 -3.83 5.24
CA GLU A 153 14.10 -3.21 5.02
C GLU A 153 14.74 -3.70 3.72
N ARG A 154 15.54 -2.84 3.07
CA ARG A 154 16.25 -3.21 1.84
C ARG A 154 17.23 -4.35 2.10
N GLY A 155 17.21 -5.36 1.23
CA GLY A 155 18.15 -6.49 1.29
C GLY A 155 17.85 -7.51 2.40
N ALA A 156 16.91 -7.22 3.31
CA ALA A 156 16.37 -8.23 4.20
C ALA A 156 15.45 -9.16 3.40
N LYS A 157 15.55 -10.47 3.67
CA LYS A 157 14.68 -11.48 3.06
C LYS A 157 14.06 -12.33 4.15
N HIS A 158 12.78 -12.66 3.98
CA HIS A 158 12.09 -13.56 4.89
C HIS A 158 12.64 -14.98 4.74
N GLY A 159 13.14 -15.57 5.83
CA GLY A 159 13.40 -17.00 5.92
C GLY A 159 14.45 -17.59 4.97
N VAL A 160 15.39 -16.80 4.44
CA VAL A 160 16.53 -17.39 3.71
C VAL A 160 17.42 -18.08 4.74
N ALA A 161 17.34 -19.40 4.80
CA ALA A 161 18.33 -20.20 5.50
C ALA A 161 19.72 -19.86 4.94
N ALA A 162 20.69 -19.66 5.83
CA ALA A 162 22.11 -19.57 5.47
C ALA A 162 22.58 -20.86 4.77
#